data_AF-A0A933E2V7-F1
#
_entry.id   AF-A0A933E2V7-F1
#
_cell.length_a   1.000
_cell.length_b   1.000
_cell.length_c   1.000
_cell.angle_alpha   90.00
_cell.angle_beta   90.00
_cell.angle_gamma   90.00
#
_symmetry.space_group_name_H-M   'P 1'
#
loop_
_entity.id
_entity.type
_entity.pdbx_description
1 polymer ?
#
loop_
_entity_poly.entity_id
_entity_poly.type
_entity_poly.pdbx_seq_one_letter_code
_entity_poly.pdbx_strand_id
1 'polypeptide(L)' 'GIAKHYSPEELVGKKVVVVANLKPVKLRGVESHGMLLAASDETTVSILTPFKDVATGSKVK' A
#
# COMPACT_ATOMS: atom_id res chain seq x y z
N GLY A 1 5.72 -1.85 8.68
CA GLY A 1 4.28 -1.52 8.55
C GLY A 1 4.11 -0.02 8.67
N ILE A 2 3.22 0.58 7.89
CA ILE A 2 3.14 2.04 7.70
C ILE A 2 2.41 2.80 8.84
N ALA A 3 1.91 2.10 9.86
CA ALA A 3 1.09 2.68 10.92
C ALA A 3 1.76 3.78 11.76
N LYS A 4 3.10 3.88 11.73
CA LYS A 4 3.83 4.97 12.42
C LYS A 4 3.94 6.24 11.58
N HIS A 5 3.64 6.16 10.28
CA HIS A 5 3.86 7.26 9.32
C HIS A 5 2.57 7.86 8.78
N TYR A 6 1.44 7.15 8.91
CA TYR A 6 0.15 7.60 8.40
C TYR A 6 -0.96 7.28 9.39
N SER A 7 -1.89 8.23 9.53
CA SER A 7 -3.15 7.99 10.22
C SER A 7 -4.12 7.19 9.33
N PRO A 8 -5.08 6.44 9.90
CA PRO A 8 -6.08 5.73 9.11
C PRO A 8 -6.87 6.63 8.16
N GLU A 9 -7.20 7.84 8.60
CA GLU A 9 -7.99 8.82 7.85
C GLU A 9 -7.25 9.30 6.59
N GLU A 10 -5.93 9.41 6.67
CA GLU A 10 -5.09 9.78 5.52
C GLU A 10 -5.05 8.73 4.42
N LEU A 11 -5.46 7.49 4.71
CA LEU A 11 -5.41 6.38 3.76
C LEU A 11 -6.75 6.13 3.06
N VAL A 12 -7.86 6.61 3.64
CA VAL A 12 -9.20 6.41 3.07
C VAL A 12 -9.30 7.15 1.73
N GLY A 13 -9.69 6.42 0.69
CA GLY A 13 -9.87 6.98 -0.66
C GLY A 13 -8.59 7.22 -1.46
N LYS A 14 -7.39 6.97 -0.89
CA LYS A 14 -6.14 7.09 -1.65
C LYS A 14 -5.94 5.93 -2.62
N LYS A 15 -5.49 6.25 -3.84
CA LYS A 15 -5.03 5.26 -4.81
C LYS A 15 -3.61 4.83 -4.45
N VAL A 16 -3.39 3.52 -4.41
CA VAL A 16 -2.14 2.91 -3.96
C VAL A 16 -1.71 1.80 -4.90
N VAL A 17 -0.42 1.51 -4.92
CA VAL A 17 0.12 0.35 -5.66
C VAL A 17 0.23 -0.84 -4.72
N VAL A 18 -0.29 -1.99 -5.16
CA VAL A 18 -0.26 -3.24 -4.40
C VAL A 18 0.34 -4.39 -5.23
N VAL A 19 1.05 -5.28 -4.54
CA VAL A 19 1.43 -6.59 -5.06
C VAL A 19 0.34 -7.58 -4.70
N ALA A 20 -0.40 -8.04 -5.70
CA ALA A 20 -1.61 -8.85 -5.53
C ALA A 20 -1.40 -10.36 -5.74
N ASN A 21 -0.20 -10.81 -6.10
CA ASN A 21 0.12 -12.22 -6.37
C ASN A 21 0.87 -12.92 -5.22
N LEU A 22 0.92 -12.30 -4.04
CA LEU A 22 1.56 -12.90 -2.87
C LEU A 22 0.64 -13.95 -2.24
N LYS A 23 1.24 -15.03 -1.73
CA LYS A 23 0.50 -16.01 -0.94
C LYS A 23 -0.04 -15.31 0.33
N PRO A 24 -1.29 -15.59 0.74
CA PRO A 24 -1.83 -15.02 1.97
C PRO A 24 -0.94 -15.31 3.18
N VAL A 25 -0.71 -14.30 4.02
CA VAL A 25 0.08 -14.43 5.25
C VAL A 25 -0.73 -13.92 6.44
N LYS A 26 -0.79 -14.70 7.51
CA LYS A 26 -1.39 -14.25 8.76
C LYS A 26 -0.45 -13.29 9.48
N LEU A 27 -0.90 -12.05 9.67
CA LEU A 27 -0.22 -11.01 10.43
C LEU A 27 -1.09 -10.65 11.63
N ARG A 28 -0.61 -10.95 12.85
CA ARG A 28 -1.31 -10.64 14.11
C ARG A 28 -2.78 -11.14 14.15
N GLY A 29 -3.02 -12.33 13.60
CA GLY A 29 -4.35 -12.95 13.55
C GLY A 29 -5.22 -12.53 12.36
N VAL A 30 -4.81 -11.54 11.57
CA VAL A 30 -5.52 -11.08 10.36
C VAL A 30 -4.82 -11.60 9.12
N GLU A 31 -5.58 -12.04 8.12
CA GLU A 31 -5.04 -12.57 6.87
C GLU A 31 -4.75 -11.44 5.86
N SER A 32 -3.46 -11.28 5.52
CA SER A 32 -2.99 -10.30 4.54
C SER A 32 -2.95 -10.92 3.16
N HIS A 33 -3.71 -10.34 2.22
CA HIS A 33 -3.87 -10.83 0.83
C HIS A 33 -2.99 -10.10 -0.19
N GLY A 34 -2.08 -9.26 0.27
CA GLY A 34 -1.19 -8.49 -0.60
C GLY A 34 -0.27 -7.60 0.20
N MET A 35 0.51 -6.80 -0.52
CA MET A 35 1.44 -5.84 0.06
C MET A 35 1.32 -4.51 -0.67
N LEU A 36 1.12 -3.44 0.09
CA LEU A 36 1.20 -2.08 -0.42
C LEU A 36 2.67 -1.68 -0.63
N LEU A 37 2.96 -1.02 -1.74
CA LEU A 37 4.31 -0.52 -2.03
C LEU A 37 4.53 0.89 -1.50
N ALA A 38 5.69 1.09 -0.88
CA ALA A 38 6.15 2.39 -0.40
C ALA A 38 7.65 2.52 -0.68
N ALA A 39 8.08 3.74 -0.99
CA ALA A 39 9.49 4.11 -0.93
C ALA A 39 9.84 4.51 0.50
N SER A 40 11.02 4.15 0.98
CA SER A 40 11.48 4.55 2.31
C SER A 40 12.94 4.95 2.29
N ASP A 41 13.27 6.03 2.97
CA ASP A 41 14.63 6.43 3.35
C ASP A 41 14.78 6.42 4.88
N GLU A 42 15.87 6.97 5.42
CA GLU A 42 16.14 6.97 6.86
C GLU A 42 15.07 7.67 7.71
N THR A 43 14.31 8.59 7.12
CA THR A 43 13.37 9.47 7.83
C THR A 43 11.93 9.35 7.34
N THR A 44 11.76 9.01 6.07
CA THR A 44 10.50 9.16 5.35
C THR A 44 10.05 7.82 4.80
N VAL A 45 8.74 7.56 4.92
CA VAL A 45 8.06 6.47 4.23
C VAL A 45 6.97 7.10 3.37
N SER A 46 7.05 6.90 2.05
CA SER A 46 6.13 7.47 1.07
C SER A 46 5.41 6.36 0.31
N ILE A 47 4.09 6.30 0.45
CA ILE A 47 3.24 5.35 -0.28
C ILE A 47 3.29 5.64 -1.78
N LEU A 48 3.50 4.62 -2.60
CA LEU A 48 3.45 4.78 -4.04
C LEU A 48 2.00 4.96 -4.50
N THR A 49 1.78 6.06 -5.23
CA THR A 49 0.51 6.41 -5.88
C THR A 49 0.76 6.66 -7.37
N PRO A 50 -0.19 6.32 -8.26
CA PRO A 50 -0.11 6.76 -9.64
C PRO A 50 -0.16 8.30 -9.72
N PHE A 51 0.62 8.88 -10.64
CA PHE A 51 0.65 10.33 -10.85
C PHE A 51 -0.65 10.87 -11.46
N LYS A 52 -1.34 10.06 -12.27
CA LYS A 52 -2.64 10.39 -12.85
C LYS A 52 -3.72 9.51 -12.24
N ASP A 53 -4.95 9.99 -12.30
CA ASP A 53 -6.10 9.19 -11.89
C ASP A 53 -6.32 8.03 -12.87
N VAL A 54 -6.26 6.80 -12.36
CA VAL A 54 -6.43 5.57 -13.15
C VAL A 54 -7.45 4.65 -12.50
N ALA A 55 -8.10 3.80 -13.30
CA ALA A 55 -9.09 2.86 -12.77
C ALA A 55 -8.46 1.89 -11.74
N THR A 56 -9.21 1.57 -10.68
CA THR A 56 -8.79 0.57 -9.69
C THR A 56 -8.52 -0.77 -10.36
N GLY A 57 -7.41 -1.42 -10.00
CA GLY A 57 -6.98 -2.67 -10.62
C GLY A 57 -6.17 -2.51 -11.92
N SER A 58 -5.88 -1.27 -12.34
CA SER A 58 -4.96 -1.02 -13.46
C SER A 58 -3.59 -1.67 -13.20
N LYS A 59 -3.08 -2.40 -14.20
CA LYS A 59 -1.80 -3.10 -14.09
C LYS A 59 -0.64 -2.13 -14.16
N VAL A 60 0.22 -2.15 -13.14
CA VAL A 60 1.52 -1.45 -13.16
C VAL A 60 2.45 -2.16 -14.13
N LYS A 61 3.18 -1.39 -14.93
CA LYS A 61 4.15 -1.87 -15.92
C LYS A 61 5.53 -1.32 -15.63
#